data_AF-A0A2A9E3W7-F1
#
_entry.id   AF-A0A2A9E3W7-F1
#
_cell.length_a   1.000
_cell.length_b   1.000
_cell.length_c   1.000
_cell.angle_alpha   90.00
_cell.angle_beta   90.00
_cell.angle_gamma   90.00
#
_symmetry.space_group_name_H-M   'P 1'
#
loop_
_entity.id
_entity.type
_entity.pdbx_description
1 polymer ?
#
loop_
_entity_poly.entity_id
_entity_poly.type
_entity_poly.pdbx_seq_one_letter_code
_entity_poly.pdbx_strand_id
1 'polypeptide(L)'
;MHILDTGPIFKFLTTDCVPQLLAALGHNVVNVPEAVDFEIFDTPMRHKQFKRAAEVWPRFPDRFKNVISDEPTDELRACCRSVFSMDFDDMYASRKDRGENMAILHGVLLARTGKKVILVCDEEAGTAKIKQQASVLKMQHMDAKHVPGGEIRHADTPMLLRWAIEAGAFDSLAVFVKKYQAMASLDSALDPDVKKTGLTGRPPWP
;
A
#
# COMPACT_ATOMS: atom_id res chain seq x y z
N MET A 1 -10.89 -0.10 4.44
CA MET A 1 -10.34 -0.94 3.35
C MET A 1 -8.88 -0.57 3.16
N HIS A 2 -7.99 -1.52 2.88
CA HIS A 2 -6.57 -1.25 2.61
C HIS A 2 -6.27 -1.55 1.14
N ILE A 3 -5.68 -0.60 0.43
CA ILE A 3 -5.14 -0.79 -0.92
C ILE A 3 -3.63 -0.57 -0.83
N LEU A 4 -2.87 -1.58 -1.24
CA LEU A 4 -1.43 -1.59 -1.11
C LEU A 4 -0.77 -1.37 -2.46
N ASP A 5 0.26 -0.53 -2.46
CA ASP A 5 1.23 -0.45 -3.53
C ASP A 5 2.25 -1.63 -3.46
N THR A 6 3.03 -1.78 -4.52
CA THR A 6 4.05 -2.81 -4.71
C THR A 6 5.13 -2.80 -3.62
N GLY A 7 5.61 -1.63 -3.20
CA GLY A 7 6.74 -1.49 -2.26
C GLY A 7 6.53 -2.22 -0.93
N PRO A 8 5.47 -1.90 -0.16
CA PRO A 8 5.15 -2.61 1.08
C PRO A 8 4.93 -4.11 0.87
N ILE A 9 4.24 -4.51 -0.20
CA ILE A 9 3.98 -5.93 -0.48
C ILE A 9 5.29 -6.70 -0.65
N PHE A 10 6.24 -6.16 -1.42
CA PHE A 10 7.53 -6.81 -1.59
C PHE A 10 8.26 -7.04 -0.29
N LYS A 11 8.25 -6.07 0.63
CA LYS A 11 8.91 -6.21 1.93
C LYS A 11 8.32 -7.36 2.75
N PHE A 12 6.99 -7.43 2.86
CA PHE A 12 6.33 -8.47 3.65
C PHE A 12 6.40 -9.86 3.01
N LEU A 13 6.22 -9.97 1.69
CA LEU A 13 6.27 -11.28 1.02
C LEU A 13 7.69 -11.83 0.95
N THR A 14 8.68 -10.99 0.64
CA THR A 14 10.07 -11.42 0.46
C THR A 14 10.71 -11.88 1.77
N THR A 15 10.30 -11.30 2.90
CA THR A 15 10.86 -11.62 4.22
C THR A 15 10.04 -12.64 5.00
N ASP A 16 9.12 -13.36 4.34
CA ASP A 16 8.20 -14.34 4.95
C ASP A 16 7.45 -13.75 6.17
N CYS A 17 6.88 -12.55 5.99
CA CYS A 17 6.12 -11.83 7.02
C CYS A 17 4.62 -11.71 6.69
N VAL A 18 4.07 -12.65 5.91
CA VAL A 18 2.65 -12.67 5.56
C VAL A 18 1.73 -12.65 6.79
N PRO A 19 1.96 -13.45 7.86
CA PRO A 19 1.12 -13.39 9.06
C PRO A 19 1.13 -12.01 9.73
N GLN A 20 2.28 -11.33 9.74
CA GLN A 20 2.42 -9.98 10.30
C GLN A 20 1.69 -8.95 9.46
N LEU A 21 1.75 -9.06 8.12
CA LEU A 21 0.96 -8.21 7.22
C LEU A 21 -0.54 -8.39 7.50
N LEU A 22 -1.02 -9.64 7.55
CA LEU A 22 -2.43 -9.91 7.81
C LEU A 22 -2.86 -9.38 9.18
N ALA A 23 -2.04 -9.58 10.22
CA ALA A 23 -2.32 -9.05 11.54
C ALA A 23 -2.37 -7.50 11.56
N ALA A 24 -1.43 -6.82 10.90
CA ALA A 24 -1.42 -5.36 10.77
C ALA A 24 -2.70 -4.82 10.12
N LEU A 25 -3.25 -5.56 9.15
CA LEU A 25 -4.48 -5.20 8.45
C LEU A 25 -5.75 -5.68 9.18
N GLY A 26 -5.63 -6.25 10.38
CA GLY A 26 -6.76 -6.81 11.13
C GLY A 26 -7.39 -8.03 10.48
N HIS A 27 -6.60 -8.82 9.75
CA HIS A 27 -7.03 -9.97 8.93
C HIS A 27 -8.08 -9.62 7.87
N ASN A 28 -8.08 -8.37 7.41
CA ASN A 28 -8.89 -7.95 6.28
C ASN A 28 -8.21 -8.30 4.95
N VAL A 29 -8.99 -8.23 3.86
CA VAL A 29 -8.50 -8.44 2.49
C VAL A 29 -7.43 -7.41 2.13
N VAL A 30 -6.31 -7.90 1.60
CA VAL A 30 -5.27 -7.14 0.91
C VAL A 30 -5.77 -6.84 -0.49
N ASN A 31 -6.03 -5.57 -0.78
CA ASN A 31 -6.44 -5.14 -2.11
C ASN A 31 -5.24 -4.55 -2.84
N VAL A 32 -5.05 -4.95 -4.10
CA VAL A 32 -4.00 -4.43 -4.97
C VAL A 32 -4.58 -4.11 -6.34
N PRO A 33 -4.15 -3.04 -7.00
CA PRO A 33 -4.43 -2.84 -8.43
C PRO A 33 -3.84 -3.96 -9.30
N GLU A 34 -4.39 -4.18 -10.49
CA GLU A 34 -3.82 -5.10 -11.50
C GLU A 34 -2.37 -4.75 -11.86
N ALA A 35 -2.04 -3.45 -11.95
CA ALA A 35 -0.67 -2.99 -12.16
C ALA A 35 0.29 -3.47 -11.06
N VAL A 36 -0.14 -3.46 -9.79
CA VAL A 36 0.64 -3.97 -8.66
C VAL A 36 0.76 -5.49 -8.72
N ASP A 37 -0.33 -6.21 -9.02
CA ASP A 37 -0.30 -7.67 -9.20
C ASP A 37 0.70 -8.07 -10.30
N PHE A 38 0.70 -7.34 -11.42
CA PHE A 38 1.67 -7.52 -12.51
C PHE A 38 3.11 -7.22 -12.07
N GLU A 39 3.33 -6.10 -11.37
CA GLU A 39 4.66 -5.67 -10.91
C GLU A 39 5.29 -6.70 -9.95
N ILE A 40 4.49 -7.40 -9.14
CA ILE A 40 4.95 -8.47 -8.25
C ILE A 40 5.64 -9.59 -9.04
N PHE A 41 5.21 -9.85 -10.28
CA PHE A 41 5.82 -10.85 -11.16
C PHE A 41 6.92 -10.30 -12.08
N ASP A 42 6.78 -9.07 -12.58
CA ASP A 42 7.74 -8.45 -13.51
C ASP A 42 9.02 -7.97 -12.79
N THR A 43 8.90 -7.29 -11.65
CA THR A 43 10.04 -6.67 -10.96
C THR A 43 11.13 -7.70 -10.61
N PRO A 44 10.81 -8.91 -10.10
CA PRO A 44 11.83 -9.90 -9.79
C PRO A 44 12.59 -10.46 -11.00
N MET A 45 12.13 -10.22 -12.23
CA MET A 45 12.92 -10.54 -13.42
C MET A 45 14.20 -9.72 -13.48
N ARG A 46 14.15 -8.46 -13.03
CA ARG A 46 15.27 -7.49 -13.01
C ARG A 46 15.91 -7.34 -11.63
N HIS A 47 15.14 -7.48 -10.56
CA HIS A 47 15.57 -7.27 -9.18
C HIS A 47 15.43 -8.56 -8.37
N LYS A 48 16.47 -9.41 -8.43
CA LYS A 48 16.42 -10.79 -7.89
C LYS A 48 16.17 -10.86 -6.39
N GLN A 49 16.44 -9.80 -5.63
CA GLN A 49 16.12 -9.76 -4.21
C GLN A 49 14.62 -9.95 -3.92
N PHE A 50 13.73 -9.57 -4.85
CA PHE A 50 12.27 -9.73 -4.71
C PHE A 50 11.73 -11.06 -5.26
N LYS A 51 12.58 -11.99 -5.70
CA LYS A 51 12.14 -13.28 -6.27
C LYS A 51 11.17 -14.03 -5.37
N ARG A 52 11.42 -14.00 -4.07
CA ARG A 52 10.58 -14.67 -3.08
C ARG A 52 9.14 -14.15 -3.10
N ALA A 53 8.91 -12.87 -3.35
CA ALA A 53 7.56 -12.32 -3.43
C ALA A 53 6.73 -12.94 -4.57
N ALA A 54 7.32 -13.10 -5.76
CA ALA A 54 6.64 -13.76 -6.89
C ALA A 54 6.32 -15.25 -6.63
N GLU A 55 7.08 -15.91 -5.75
CA GLU A 55 6.81 -17.30 -5.35
C GLU A 55 5.69 -17.39 -4.30
N VAL A 56 5.59 -16.40 -3.41
CA VAL A 56 4.63 -16.35 -2.30
C VAL A 56 3.28 -15.82 -2.74
N TRP A 57 3.24 -14.80 -3.60
CA TRP A 57 2.02 -14.11 -3.99
C TRP A 57 0.93 -15.01 -4.63
N PRO A 58 1.25 -15.98 -5.51
CA PRO A 58 0.26 -16.95 -6.01
C PRO A 58 -0.30 -17.89 -4.94
N ARG A 59 0.43 -18.04 -3.81
CA ARG A 59 0.05 -18.88 -2.68
C ARG A 59 -0.57 -18.06 -1.54
N PHE A 60 -0.70 -16.74 -1.72
CA PHE A 60 -1.36 -15.88 -0.77
C PHE A 60 -2.81 -16.34 -0.63
N PRO A 61 -3.35 -16.54 0.59
CA PRO A 61 -4.67 -17.14 0.73
C PRO A 61 -5.74 -16.31 0.01
N ASP A 62 -6.51 -16.94 -0.89
CA ASP A 62 -7.50 -16.25 -1.73
C ASP A 62 -8.49 -15.40 -0.93
N ARG A 63 -8.91 -15.88 0.25
CA ARG A 63 -9.80 -15.14 1.16
C ARG A 63 -9.25 -13.79 1.66
N PHE A 64 -7.94 -13.58 1.54
CA PHE A 64 -7.25 -12.37 1.95
C PHE A 64 -6.64 -11.59 0.78
N LYS A 65 -6.85 -12.03 -0.48
CA LYS A 65 -6.32 -11.37 -1.67
C LYS A 65 -7.45 -10.91 -2.57
N ASN A 66 -7.39 -9.67 -3.01
CA ASN A 66 -8.26 -9.13 -4.05
C ASN A 66 -7.45 -8.27 -5.01
N VAL A 67 -7.58 -8.54 -6.31
CA VAL A 67 -6.98 -7.75 -7.37
C VAL A 67 -8.08 -6.85 -7.95
N ILE A 68 -7.89 -5.54 -7.85
CA ILE A 68 -8.81 -4.53 -8.38
C ILE A 68 -8.47 -4.30 -9.84
N SER A 69 -9.47 -4.39 -10.72
CA SER A 69 -9.24 -4.22 -12.15
C SER A 69 -8.83 -2.80 -12.51
N ASP A 70 -7.83 -2.68 -13.39
CA ASP A 70 -7.37 -1.41 -13.94
C ASP A 70 -8.04 -1.10 -15.29
N GLU A 71 -9.05 -1.88 -15.68
CA GLU A 71 -9.82 -1.65 -16.90
C GLU A 71 -10.34 -0.20 -16.96
N PRO A 72 -10.08 0.53 -18.07
CA PRO A 72 -10.37 1.95 -18.12
C PRO A 72 -11.88 2.21 -18.27
N THR A 73 -12.52 2.57 -17.16
CA THR A 73 -13.89 3.11 -17.15
C THR A 73 -13.90 4.63 -17.29
N ASP A 74 -15.06 5.21 -17.61
CA ASP A 74 -15.20 6.66 -17.71
C ASP A 74 -14.95 7.36 -16.37
N GLU A 75 -15.34 6.73 -15.26
CA GLU A 75 -15.06 7.22 -13.91
C GLU A 75 -13.57 7.20 -13.59
N LEU A 76 -12.87 6.12 -13.97
CA LEU A 76 -11.43 6.00 -13.74
C LEU A 76 -10.64 7.00 -14.59
N ARG A 77 -11.04 7.19 -15.86
CA ARG A 77 -10.48 8.23 -16.74
C ARG A 77 -10.70 9.64 -16.19
N ALA A 78 -11.93 9.94 -15.75
CA ALA A 78 -12.26 11.24 -15.16
C ALA A 78 -11.50 11.45 -13.83
N CYS A 79 -11.35 10.41 -13.03
CA CYS A 79 -10.55 10.45 -11.82
C CYS A 79 -9.08 10.73 -12.12
N CYS A 80 -8.49 10.06 -13.12
CA CYS A 80 -7.11 10.30 -13.53
C CYS A 80 -6.87 11.76 -13.92
N ARG A 81 -7.71 12.32 -14.80
CA ARG A 81 -7.64 13.74 -15.18
C ARG A 81 -7.79 14.67 -13.99
N SER A 82 -8.66 14.34 -13.04
CA SER A 82 -8.87 15.14 -11.83
C SER A 82 -7.70 15.08 -10.83
N VAL A 83 -7.00 13.94 -10.72
CA VAL A 83 -5.98 13.70 -9.69
C VAL A 83 -4.58 14.06 -10.18
N PHE A 84 -4.29 13.75 -11.45
CA PHE A 84 -2.97 13.87 -12.06
C PHE A 84 -2.91 14.90 -13.19
N SER A 85 -4.04 15.47 -13.62
CA SER A 85 -4.10 16.43 -14.73
C SER A 85 -3.52 15.89 -16.04
N MET A 86 -3.68 14.58 -16.27
CA MET A 86 -3.22 13.88 -17.47
C MET A 86 -4.26 12.87 -17.94
N ASP A 87 -4.14 12.41 -19.19
CA ASP A 87 -5.01 11.36 -19.69
C ASP A 87 -4.64 9.99 -19.08
N PHE A 88 -5.64 9.12 -18.94
CA PHE A 88 -5.46 7.80 -18.35
C PHE A 88 -4.52 6.94 -19.18
N ASP A 89 -4.65 6.95 -20.51
CA ASP A 89 -3.87 6.07 -21.36
C ASP A 89 -2.39 6.46 -21.33
N ASP A 90 -2.09 7.77 -21.27
CA ASP A 90 -0.73 8.28 -21.10
C ASP A 90 -0.14 7.91 -19.74
N MET A 91 -0.92 8.07 -18.67
CA MET A 91 -0.51 7.71 -17.30
C MET A 91 -0.25 6.20 -17.20
N TYR A 92 -1.15 5.39 -17.73
CA TYR A 92 -1.07 3.93 -17.67
C TYR A 92 0.02 3.37 -18.59
N ALA A 93 0.35 4.04 -19.70
CA ALA A 93 1.46 3.66 -20.56
C ALA A 93 2.82 3.81 -19.86
N SER A 94 2.97 4.79 -18.96
CA SER A 94 4.18 4.92 -18.12
C SER A 94 4.32 3.71 -17.20
N ARG A 95 5.50 3.07 -17.19
CA ARG A 95 5.83 2.05 -16.19
C ARG A 95 6.28 2.66 -14.86
N LYS A 96 6.68 3.93 -14.89
CA LYS A 96 7.12 4.64 -13.71
C LYS A 96 5.89 4.94 -12.85
N ASP A 97 5.96 4.54 -11.58
CA ASP A 97 4.97 4.78 -10.52
C ASP A 97 3.55 4.30 -10.86
N ARG A 98 3.42 3.31 -11.78
CA ARG A 98 2.12 2.84 -12.28
C ARG A 98 1.30 2.20 -11.16
N GLY A 99 1.88 1.24 -10.44
CA GLY A 99 1.23 0.60 -9.29
C GLY A 99 0.71 1.62 -8.27
N GLU A 100 1.57 2.58 -7.89
CA GLU A 100 1.22 3.65 -6.96
C GLU A 100 0.08 4.53 -7.49
N ASN A 101 0.18 5.00 -8.73
CA ASN A 101 -0.85 5.85 -9.33
C ASN A 101 -2.20 5.13 -9.37
N MET A 102 -2.21 3.84 -9.73
CA MET A 102 -3.44 3.03 -9.72
C MET A 102 -4.00 2.82 -8.31
N ALA A 103 -3.15 2.60 -7.30
CA ALA A 103 -3.59 2.51 -5.91
C ALA A 103 -4.27 3.81 -5.46
N ILE A 104 -3.71 4.96 -5.83
CA ILE A 104 -4.29 6.28 -5.54
C ILE A 104 -5.64 6.46 -6.25
N LEU A 105 -5.74 6.14 -7.54
CA LEU A 105 -6.98 6.31 -8.31
C LEU A 105 -8.10 5.45 -7.74
N HIS A 106 -7.85 4.16 -7.49
CA HIS A 106 -8.83 3.27 -6.89
C HIS A 106 -9.25 3.73 -5.50
N GLY A 107 -8.30 4.19 -4.68
CA GLY A 107 -8.60 4.75 -3.37
C GLY A 107 -9.49 5.98 -3.43
N VAL A 108 -9.18 6.93 -4.31
CA VAL A 108 -9.98 8.14 -4.50
C VAL A 108 -11.38 7.81 -5.01
N LEU A 109 -11.51 6.93 -6.01
CA LEU A 109 -12.82 6.49 -6.52
C LEU A 109 -13.67 5.86 -5.42
N LEU A 110 -13.11 4.93 -4.65
CA LEU A 110 -13.83 4.30 -3.55
C LEU A 110 -14.23 5.33 -2.48
N ALA A 111 -13.35 6.28 -2.15
CA ALA A 111 -13.68 7.35 -1.23
C ALA A 111 -14.81 8.26 -1.74
N ARG A 112 -14.87 8.57 -3.04
CA ARG A 112 -15.98 9.33 -3.65
C ARG A 112 -17.33 8.63 -3.49
N THR A 113 -17.34 7.30 -3.32
CA THR A 113 -18.53 6.50 -3.02
C THR A 113 -18.87 6.40 -1.53
N GLY A 114 -18.18 7.16 -0.66
CA GLY A 114 -18.44 7.18 0.79
C GLY A 114 -17.62 6.17 1.59
N LYS A 115 -16.66 5.47 0.97
CA LYS A 115 -15.84 4.46 1.66
C LYS A 115 -14.62 5.09 2.33
N LYS A 116 -14.17 4.44 3.41
CA LYS A 116 -12.91 4.78 4.10
C LYS A 116 -11.79 3.86 3.63
N VAL A 117 -10.77 4.45 3.02
CA VAL A 117 -9.65 3.75 2.40
C VAL A 117 -8.34 4.17 3.05
N ILE A 118 -7.49 3.20 3.35
CA ILE A 118 -6.10 3.39 3.72
C ILE A 118 -5.27 2.95 2.52
N LEU A 119 -4.52 3.88 1.96
CA LEU A 119 -3.56 3.66 0.88
C LEU A 119 -2.19 3.43 1.50
N VAL A 120 -1.60 2.28 1.22
CA VAL A 120 -0.28 1.93 1.77
C VAL A 120 0.77 2.10 0.69
N CYS A 121 1.66 3.09 0.85
CA CYS A 121 2.80 3.33 -0.03
C CYS A 121 3.98 3.87 0.79
N ASP A 122 5.20 3.53 0.36
CA ASP A 122 6.42 4.00 1.03
C ASP A 122 6.99 5.28 0.39
N GLU A 123 6.60 5.62 -0.84
CA GLU A 123 7.20 6.74 -1.58
C GLU A 123 6.68 8.11 -1.10
N GLU A 124 7.59 9.09 -1.01
CA GLU A 124 7.26 10.45 -0.58
C GLU A 124 6.30 11.15 -1.55
N ALA A 125 6.48 10.97 -2.86
CA ALA A 125 5.65 11.57 -3.89
C ALA A 125 4.19 11.07 -3.79
N GLY A 126 3.99 9.75 -3.68
CA GLY A 126 2.69 9.14 -3.42
C GLY A 126 2.07 9.63 -2.14
N THR A 127 2.85 9.68 -1.05
CA THR A 127 2.38 10.19 0.25
C THR A 127 1.85 11.62 0.13
N ALA A 128 2.59 12.51 -0.55
CA ALA A 128 2.17 13.89 -0.78
C ALA A 128 0.89 13.95 -1.61
N LYS A 129 0.79 13.12 -2.66
CA LYS A 129 -0.41 13.04 -3.51
C LYS A 129 -1.63 12.54 -2.74
N ILE A 130 -1.50 11.51 -1.91
CA ILE A 130 -2.57 10.99 -1.06
C ILE A 130 -3.07 12.07 -0.10
N LYS A 131 -2.17 12.80 0.57
CA LYS A 131 -2.53 13.91 1.48
C LYS A 131 -3.22 15.06 0.74
N GLN A 132 -2.75 15.39 -0.46
CA GLN A 132 -3.41 16.36 -1.33
C GLN A 132 -4.84 15.93 -1.65
N GLN A 133 -5.04 14.69 -2.12
CA GLN A 133 -6.35 14.18 -2.50
C GLN A 133 -7.28 13.99 -1.30
N ALA A 134 -6.77 13.64 -0.12
CA ALA A 134 -7.55 13.62 1.12
C ALA A 134 -8.15 14.99 1.44
N SER A 135 -7.41 16.07 1.17
CA SER A 135 -7.88 17.45 1.37
C SER A 135 -8.91 17.85 0.31
N VAL A 136 -8.69 17.47 -0.95
CA VAL A 136 -9.63 17.69 -2.05
C VAL A 136 -10.96 16.99 -1.78
N LEU A 137 -10.94 15.73 -1.35
CA LEU A 137 -12.14 14.96 -1.02
C LEU A 137 -12.95 15.63 0.10
N LYS A 138 -12.30 16.14 1.15
CA LYS A 138 -12.97 16.89 2.23
C LYS A 138 -13.72 18.11 1.68
N MET A 139 -13.11 18.89 0.80
CA MET A 139 -13.77 20.04 0.16
C MET A 139 -14.92 19.59 -0.75
N GLN A 140 -14.72 18.54 -1.54
CA GLN A 140 -15.77 17.99 -2.42
C GLN A 140 -16.99 17.48 -1.63
N HIS A 141 -16.80 16.96 -0.43
CA HIS A 141 -17.91 16.57 0.46
C HIS A 141 -18.65 17.78 1.02
N MET A 142 -17.97 18.88 1.34
CA MET A 142 -18.63 20.13 1.74
C MET A 142 -19.47 20.73 0.61
N ASP A 143 -19.02 20.56 -0.64
CA ASP A 143 -19.74 20.99 -1.84
C ASP A 143 -20.84 20.02 -2.30
N ALA A 144 -21.11 18.94 -1.55
CA ALA A 144 -22.04 17.87 -1.92
C ALA A 144 -21.79 17.23 -3.31
N LYS A 145 -20.54 17.27 -3.81
CA LYS A 145 -20.15 16.68 -5.11
C LYS A 145 -20.08 15.15 -5.08
N HIS A 146 -19.86 14.58 -3.89
CA HIS A 146 -19.66 13.14 -3.68
C HIS A 146 -20.34 12.65 -2.40
N VAL A 147 -20.53 11.32 -2.30
CA VAL A 147 -21.21 10.68 -1.17
C VAL A 147 -20.49 11.02 0.15
N PRO A 148 -21.17 11.60 1.15
CA PRO A 148 -20.55 11.96 2.42
C PRO A 148 -19.94 10.76 3.16
N GLY A 149 -18.91 11.03 3.97
CA GLY A 149 -18.29 10.03 4.85
C GLY A 149 -17.11 9.26 4.25
N GLY A 150 -16.84 9.48 2.97
CA GLY A 150 -15.66 8.96 2.30
C GLY A 150 -14.36 9.61 2.77
N GLU A 151 -13.29 8.84 2.87
CA GLU A 151 -11.97 9.38 3.16
C GLU A 151 -10.87 8.46 2.62
N ILE A 152 -9.74 9.07 2.25
CA ILE A 152 -8.48 8.35 2.05
C ILE A 152 -7.49 8.77 3.15
N ARG A 153 -6.68 7.82 3.61
CA ARG A 153 -5.57 8.01 4.55
C ARG A 153 -4.34 7.30 4.01
N HIS A 154 -3.18 7.82 4.36
CA HIS A 154 -1.89 7.19 4.02
C HIS A 154 -1.44 6.25 5.14
N ALA A 155 -0.76 5.18 4.74
CA ALA A 155 0.08 4.37 5.60
C ALA A 155 1.37 3.96 4.89
N ASP A 156 2.41 3.68 5.66
CA ASP A 156 3.70 3.19 5.17
C ASP A 156 4.08 1.87 5.86
N THR A 157 5.17 1.26 5.41
CA THR A 157 5.68 0.02 6.01
C THR A 157 5.98 0.15 7.51
N PRO A 158 6.62 1.23 8.02
CA PRO A 158 6.79 1.44 9.46
C PRO A 158 5.47 1.42 10.24
N MET A 159 4.40 2.01 9.72
CA MET A 159 3.09 1.99 10.36
C MET A 159 2.45 0.60 10.32
N LEU A 160 2.57 -0.15 9.22
CA LEU A 160 2.13 -1.56 9.19
C LEU A 160 2.88 -2.41 10.23
N LEU A 161 4.19 -2.21 10.37
CA LEU A 161 5.00 -2.91 11.37
C LEU A 161 4.58 -2.54 12.80
N ARG A 162 4.26 -1.27 13.05
CA ARG A 162 3.67 -0.84 14.33
C ARG A 162 2.38 -1.61 14.62
N TRP A 163 1.44 -1.62 13.68
CA TRP A 163 0.15 -2.31 13.87
C TRP A 163 0.34 -3.82 14.07
N ALA A 164 1.29 -4.45 13.38
CA ALA A 164 1.63 -5.85 13.62
C ALA A 164 2.17 -6.09 15.05
N ILE A 165 3.00 -5.18 15.57
CA ILE A 165 3.48 -5.26 16.97
C ILE A 165 2.32 -5.09 17.95
N GLU A 166 1.46 -4.09 17.74
CA GLU A 166 0.29 -3.82 18.59
C GLU A 166 -0.70 -5.00 18.57
N ALA A 167 -0.80 -5.71 17.44
CA ALA A 167 -1.58 -6.93 17.29
C ALA A 167 -0.92 -8.19 17.89
N GLY A 168 0.27 -8.08 18.47
CA GLY A 168 1.02 -9.21 19.03
C GLY A 168 1.54 -10.20 17.98
N ALA A 169 1.73 -9.76 16.74
CA ALA A 169 2.11 -10.64 15.62
C ALA A 169 3.61 -11.02 15.58
N PHE A 170 4.39 -10.54 16.55
CA PHE A 170 5.80 -10.88 16.70
C PHE A 170 6.03 -11.55 18.06
N ASP A 171 6.67 -12.71 18.05
CA ASP A 171 6.94 -13.48 19.27
C ASP A 171 7.90 -12.76 20.25
N SER A 172 8.77 -11.90 19.72
CA SER A 172 9.71 -11.12 20.53
C SER A 172 10.29 -9.93 19.76
N LEU A 173 10.84 -8.98 20.51
CA LEU A 173 11.60 -7.86 19.97
C LEU A 173 12.78 -8.33 19.09
N ALA A 174 13.47 -9.41 19.48
CA ALA A 174 14.57 -9.97 18.72
C ALA A 174 14.12 -10.50 17.35
N VAL A 175 12.98 -11.20 17.30
CA VAL A 175 12.39 -11.68 16.04
C VAL A 175 11.99 -10.50 15.15
N PHE A 176 11.35 -9.48 15.73
CA PHE A 176 11.00 -8.26 14.99
C PHE A 176 12.22 -7.56 14.40
N VAL A 177 13.26 -7.29 15.20
CA VAL A 177 14.47 -6.60 14.72
C VAL A 177 15.12 -7.37 13.57
N LYS A 178 15.19 -8.71 13.66
CA LYS A 178 15.71 -9.54 12.58
C LYS A 178 14.91 -9.40 11.29
N LYS A 179 13.58 -9.42 11.37
CA LYS A 179 12.69 -9.26 10.20
C LYS A 179 12.76 -7.84 9.64
N TYR A 180 12.78 -6.83 10.49
CA TYR A 180 12.94 -5.44 10.10
C TYR A 180 14.23 -5.23 9.29
N GLN A 181 15.36 -5.74 9.81
CA GLN A 181 16.66 -5.62 9.12
C GLN A 181 16.65 -6.33 7.76
N ALA A 182 15.99 -7.49 7.66
CA ALA A 182 15.80 -8.16 6.38
C ALA A 182 15.00 -7.29 5.40
N MET A 183 13.90 -6.65 5.85
CA MET A 183 13.11 -5.74 5.01
C MET A 183 13.91 -4.51 4.58
N ALA A 184 14.60 -3.86 5.51
CA ALA A 184 15.41 -2.67 5.25
C ALA A 184 16.64 -2.94 4.35
N SER A 185 17.00 -4.20 4.14
CA SER A 185 18.06 -4.59 3.20
C SER A 185 17.60 -4.74 1.75
N LEU A 186 16.28 -4.71 1.49
CA LEU A 186 15.73 -4.93 0.15
C LEU A 186 15.75 -3.67 -0.72
N ASP A 187 15.52 -2.51 -0.11
CA ASP A 187 15.49 -1.19 -0.74
C ASP A 187 15.81 -0.08 0.28
N SER A 188 15.84 1.16 -0.17
CA SER A 188 16.16 2.33 0.67
C SER A 188 14.95 2.99 1.35
N ALA A 189 13.75 2.39 1.27
CA ALA A 189 12.54 3.03 1.78
C ALA A 189 12.37 2.88 3.31
N LEU A 190 13.13 1.99 3.95
CA LEU A 190 13.21 1.86 5.40
C LEU A 190 14.55 2.35 5.93
N ASP A 191 14.54 3.06 7.07
CA ASP A 191 15.78 3.42 7.77
C ASP A 191 16.46 2.14 8.29
N PRO A 192 17.73 1.86 7.94
CA PRO A 192 18.41 0.66 8.42
C PRO A 192 18.59 0.64 9.95
N ASP A 193 18.58 1.81 10.61
CA ASP A 193 18.60 1.91 12.07
C ASP A 193 17.18 1.85 12.64
N VAL A 194 16.74 0.62 12.93
CA VAL A 194 15.42 0.35 13.53
C VAL A 194 15.13 1.18 14.79
N LYS A 195 16.15 1.62 15.55
CA LYS A 195 15.92 2.40 16.77
C LYS A 195 15.35 3.78 16.46
N LYS A 196 15.70 4.38 15.32
CA LYS A 196 15.19 5.69 14.90
C LYS A 196 13.70 5.68 14.57
N THR A 197 13.15 4.51 14.24
CA THR A 197 11.72 4.35 13.94
C THR A 197 10.84 4.39 15.20
N GLY A 198 11.43 4.27 16.39
CA GLY A 198 10.69 4.11 17.64
C GLY A 198 10.01 2.75 17.81
N LEU A 199 10.08 1.85 16.82
CA LEU A 199 9.39 0.55 16.85
C LEU A 199 10.00 -0.46 17.83
N THR A 200 11.18 -0.19 18.39
CA THR A 200 11.79 -1.03 19.43
C THR A 200 11.44 -0.61 20.85
N GLY A 201 10.78 0.54 21.02
CA GLY A 201 10.43 1.12 22.32
C GLY A 201 9.06 0.66 22.84
N ARG A 202 8.68 1.10 24.05
CA ARG A 202 7.33 0.94 24.59
C ARG A 202 6.67 2.31 24.72
N PRO A 203 5.46 2.54 24.17
CA PRO A 203 4.75 1.71 23.16
C PRO A 203 5.54 1.59 21.83
N PRO A 204 5.24 0.63 20.91
CA PRO A 204 3.98 -0.13 20.74
C PRO A 204 3.95 -1.56 21.32
N TRP A 205 5.04 -2.05 21.90
CA TRP A 205 5.05 -3.40 22.48
C TRP A 205 4.21 -3.47 23.77
N PRO A 206 3.38 -4.52 23.94
CA PRO A 206 2.67 -4.77 25.19
C PRO A 206 3.60 -5.10 26.37
#